data_AF-A0A9X2SLR8-F1
#
_entry.id   AF-A0A9X2SLR8-F1
#
_cell.length_a   1.000
_cell.length_b   1.000
_cell.length_c   1.000
_cell.angle_alpha   90.00
_cell.angle_beta   90.00
_cell.angle_gamma   90.00
#
_symmetry.space_group_name_H-M   'P 1'
#
loop_
_entity.id
_entity.type
_entity.pdbx_description
1 polymer ?
#
loop_
_entity_poly.entity_id
_entity_poly.type
_entity_poly.pdbx_seq_one_letter_code
_entity_poly.pdbx_strand_id
1 'polypeptide(L)'
;MSFLRRVFLGTGRLPDDARARLTAEGLVHLAEELPGSVRYRGYRAPGTRRSGAVDATTGALVITRQRLVVWLSAGEQKGKHIDVPLRGGRPEGIAVRAEGGRIILGYDPARFHPDRSGHVEVHLRTPDAARIAALLGGTP
;
A
#
# COMPACT_ATOMS: atom_id res chain seq x y z
N MET A 1 -17.56 10.59 13.50
CA MET A 1 -17.74 9.17 13.10
C MET A 1 -16.39 8.45 12.84
N SER A 2 -15.36 8.62 13.69
CA SER A 2 -14.00 8.06 13.42
C SER A 2 -13.55 6.98 14.40
N PHE A 3 -14.13 6.90 15.61
CA PHE A 3 -13.69 5.95 16.64
C PHE A 3 -14.05 4.50 16.30
N LEU A 4 -15.27 4.23 15.82
CA LEU A 4 -15.71 2.87 15.48
C LEU A 4 -14.87 2.24 14.35
N ARG A 5 -14.46 3.03 13.35
CA ARG A 5 -13.59 2.53 12.27
C ARG A 5 -12.20 2.15 12.78
N ARG A 6 -11.63 2.92 13.72
CA ARG A 6 -10.30 2.69 14.27
C ARG A 6 -10.20 1.43 15.13
N VAL A 7 -11.28 1.08 15.83
CA VAL A 7 -11.33 -0.15 16.66
C VAL A 7 -11.47 -1.40 15.80
N PHE A 8 -12.25 -1.36 14.72
CA PHE A 8 -12.46 -2.52 13.85
C PHE A 8 -11.40 -2.70 12.75
N LEU A 9 -10.84 -1.62 12.20
CA LEU A 9 -9.87 -1.66 11.08
C LEU A 9 -8.41 -1.45 11.54
N GLY A 10 -8.19 -1.32 12.84
CA GLY A 10 -6.90 -0.96 13.42
C GLY A 10 -6.53 0.51 13.21
N THR A 11 -5.37 0.89 13.75
CA THR A 11 -4.92 2.29 13.78
C THR A 11 -4.33 2.78 12.46
N GLY A 12 -3.89 1.89 11.56
CA GLY A 12 -3.20 2.32 10.34
C GLY A 12 -1.83 2.93 10.61
N ARG A 13 -1.21 2.62 11.76
CA ARG A 13 0.11 3.15 12.15
C ARG A 13 1.20 2.11 11.97
N LEU A 14 2.41 2.58 11.69
CA LEU A 14 3.57 1.69 11.72
C LEU A 14 3.94 1.32 13.15
N PRO A 15 4.44 0.10 13.39
CA PRO A 15 5.14 -0.22 14.63
C PRO A 15 6.36 0.69 14.83
N ASP A 16 6.66 1.07 16.08
CA ASP A 16 7.73 2.01 16.40
C ASP A 16 9.10 1.55 15.89
N ASP A 17 9.40 0.25 15.99
CA ASP A 17 10.64 -0.33 15.45
C ASP A 17 10.76 -0.17 13.93
N ALA A 18 9.65 -0.36 13.21
CA ALA A 18 9.61 -0.18 11.75
C ALA A 18 9.78 1.29 11.39
N ARG A 19 9.13 2.19 12.14
CA ARG A 19 9.26 3.64 11.98
C ARG A 19 10.71 4.10 12.19
N ALA A 20 11.37 3.62 13.23
CA ALA A 20 12.76 3.97 13.53
C ALA A 20 13.70 3.55 12.39
N ARG A 21 13.56 2.32 11.89
CA ARG A 21 14.35 1.82 10.75
C ARG A 21 14.13 2.64 9.48
N LEU A 22 12.88 2.91 9.12
CA LEU A 22 12.55 3.69 7.92
C LEU A 22 12.99 5.15 8.02
N THR A 23 13.04 5.70 9.24
CA THR A 23 13.58 7.03 9.50
C THR A 23 15.08 7.07 9.24
N ALA A 24 15.82 6.05 9.71
CA ALA A 24 17.26 5.92 9.48
C ALA A 24 17.61 5.74 7.99
N GLU A 25 16.73 5.15 7.18
CA GLU A 25 16.88 5.02 5.72
C GLU A 25 16.73 6.35 4.96
N GLY A 26 16.37 7.43 5.64
CA GLY A 26 16.10 8.73 5.04
C GLY A 26 14.65 8.82 4.57
N LEU A 27 13.77 9.14 5.50
CA LEU A 27 12.34 9.30 5.25
C LEU A 27 12.08 10.52 4.35
N VAL A 28 11.39 10.27 3.23
CA VAL A 28 10.99 11.29 2.25
C VAL A 28 9.54 11.68 2.46
N HIS A 29 8.68 10.70 2.75
CA HIS A 29 7.27 10.92 3.01
C HIS A 29 6.73 9.86 3.98
N LEU A 30 5.87 10.28 4.90
CA LEU A 30 5.14 9.41 5.82
C LEU A 30 3.71 9.90 5.94
N ALA A 31 2.78 9.01 5.66
CA ALA A 31 1.36 9.26 5.83
C ALA A 31 0.73 8.04 6.51
N GLU A 32 0.13 8.25 7.68
CA GLU A 32 -0.45 7.18 8.52
C GLU A 32 -1.97 7.38 8.66
N GLU A 33 -2.64 6.35 9.18
CA GLU A 33 -4.08 6.39 9.46
C GLU A 33 -4.92 6.64 8.18
N LEU A 34 -4.42 6.16 7.03
CA LEU A 34 -5.04 6.36 5.72
C LEU A 34 -6.18 5.36 5.51
N PRO A 35 -7.45 5.81 5.45
CA PRO A 35 -8.55 4.91 5.15
C PRO A 35 -8.47 4.48 3.69
N GLY A 36 -8.75 3.20 3.44
CA GLY A 36 -8.57 2.64 2.12
C GLY A 36 -9.26 1.30 1.90
N SER A 37 -8.88 0.67 0.80
CA SER A 37 -9.33 -0.68 0.45
C SER A 37 -8.29 -1.39 -0.40
N VAL A 38 -8.19 -2.72 -0.24
CA VAL A 38 -7.46 -3.59 -1.16
C VAL A 38 -8.46 -4.23 -2.11
N ARG A 39 -8.20 -4.14 -3.41
CA ARG A 39 -9.05 -4.70 -4.46
C ARG A 39 -8.30 -5.82 -5.16
N TYR A 40 -8.95 -6.97 -5.26
CA TYR A 40 -8.44 -8.15 -5.93
C TYR A 40 -9.23 -8.37 -7.20
N ARG A 41 -8.54 -8.60 -8.32
CA ARG A 41 -9.17 -8.96 -9.60
C ARG A 41 -8.51 -10.24 -10.12
N GLY A 42 -9.31 -11.31 -10.22
CA GLY A 42 -8.83 -12.61 -10.70
C GLY A 42 -7.68 -13.20 -9.88
N TYR A 43 -7.59 -12.87 -8.59
CA TYR A 43 -6.51 -13.30 -7.72
C TYR A 43 -6.55 -14.82 -7.48
N ARG A 44 -5.39 -15.46 -7.61
CA ARG A 44 -5.17 -16.88 -7.34
C ARG A 44 -3.91 -17.04 -6.49
N ALA A 45 -4.00 -17.90 -5.49
CA ALA A 45 -2.90 -18.39 -4.68
C ALA A 45 -3.19 -19.84 -4.29
N PRO A 46 -2.19 -20.63 -3.85
CA PRO A 46 -2.43 -21.99 -3.37
C PRO A 46 -3.51 -22.00 -2.28
N GLY A 47 -4.59 -22.75 -2.51
CA GLY A 47 -5.72 -22.85 -1.57
C GLY A 47 -6.66 -21.64 -1.54
N THR A 48 -6.48 -20.60 -2.37
CA THR A 48 -7.36 -19.41 -2.36
C THR A 48 -7.58 -18.86 -3.77
N ARG A 49 -8.85 -18.60 -4.12
CA ARG A 49 -9.22 -17.98 -5.39
C ARG A 49 -10.27 -16.91 -5.17
N ARG A 50 -10.03 -15.71 -5.72
CA ARG A 50 -10.94 -14.55 -5.64
C ARG A 50 -11.15 -13.98 -7.03
N SER A 51 -12.37 -14.10 -7.56
CA SER A 51 -12.73 -13.52 -8.87
C SER A 51 -12.78 -11.99 -8.80
N GLY A 52 -13.33 -11.44 -7.72
CA GLY A 52 -13.35 -10.03 -7.38
C GLY A 52 -13.63 -9.87 -5.89
N ALA A 53 -12.73 -9.23 -5.16
CA ALA A 53 -12.91 -8.95 -3.73
C ALA A 53 -12.45 -7.54 -3.41
N VAL A 54 -13.12 -6.89 -2.45
CA VAL A 54 -12.75 -5.57 -1.95
C VAL A 54 -12.74 -5.62 -0.43
N ASP A 55 -11.55 -5.51 0.14
CA ASP A 55 -11.36 -5.56 1.59
C ASP A 55 -11.09 -4.14 2.09
N ALA A 56 -11.98 -3.62 2.95
CA ALA A 56 -11.78 -2.33 3.59
C ALA A 56 -10.61 -2.41 4.58
N THR A 57 -9.79 -1.37 4.63
CA THR A 57 -8.61 -1.34 5.49
C THR A 57 -8.24 0.09 5.90
N THR A 58 -7.32 0.20 6.85
CA THR A 58 -6.61 1.44 7.16
C THR A 58 -5.12 1.14 7.04
N GLY A 59 -4.38 2.00 6.37
CA GLY A 59 -2.96 1.77 6.11
C GLY A 59 -2.08 2.98 6.37
N ALA A 60 -0.79 2.74 6.25
CA ALA A 60 0.23 3.77 6.20
C ALA A 60 1.08 3.58 4.94
N LEU A 61 1.55 4.71 4.42
CA LEU A 61 2.43 4.79 3.27
C LEU A 61 3.70 5.50 3.69
N VAL A 62 4.84 4.87 3.42
CA VAL A 62 6.17 5.40 3.70
C VAL A 62 7.00 5.35 2.44
N ILE A 63 7.61 6.49 2.11
CA ILE A 63 8.61 6.59 1.05
C ILE A 63 9.92 6.94 1.74
N THR A 64 10.93 6.11 1.55
CA THR A 64 12.30 6.41 1.93
C THR A 64 13.11 6.73 0.68
N ARG A 65 14.37 7.14 0.84
CA ARG A 65 15.28 7.28 -0.29
C ARG A 65 15.55 5.97 -1.03
N GLN A 66 15.28 4.83 -0.37
CA GLN A 66 15.65 3.51 -0.85
C GLN A 66 14.45 2.68 -1.32
N ARG A 67 13.26 2.86 -0.73
CA ARG A 67 12.12 1.96 -0.94
C ARG A 67 10.76 2.62 -0.69
N LEU A 68 9.73 1.97 -1.23
CA LEU A 68 8.33 2.22 -0.92
C LEU A 68 7.84 1.12 0.03
N VAL A 69 7.24 1.53 1.15
CA VAL A 69 6.61 0.62 2.11
C VAL A 69 5.15 1.00 2.32
N VAL A 70 4.26 0.02 2.23
CA VAL A 70 2.85 0.15 2.56
C VAL A 70 2.49 -0.85 3.64
N TRP A 71 1.94 -0.32 4.73
CA TRP A 71 1.48 -1.11 5.86
C TRP A 71 -0.04 -1.08 5.93
N LEU A 72 -0.68 -2.23 6.15
CA LEU A 72 -2.13 -2.34 6.30
C LEU A 72 -2.46 -2.86 7.70
N SER A 73 -3.48 -2.30 8.35
CA SER A 73 -3.86 -2.68 9.72
C SER A 73 -5.03 -3.67 9.78
N ALA A 74 -5.73 -3.88 8.67
CA ALA A 74 -6.86 -4.80 8.59
C ALA A 74 -6.92 -5.50 7.23
N GLY A 75 -7.73 -6.56 7.19
CA GLY A 75 -7.86 -7.47 6.06
C GLY A 75 -6.94 -8.69 6.18
N GLU A 76 -7.02 -9.56 5.19
CA GLU A 76 -6.23 -10.81 5.14
C GLU A 76 -4.72 -10.53 5.01
N GLN A 77 -4.37 -9.38 4.43
CA GLN A 77 -2.99 -8.96 4.19
C GLN A 77 -2.52 -7.89 5.18
N LYS A 78 -2.93 -8.00 6.45
CA LYS A 78 -2.47 -7.12 7.53
C LYS A 78 -0.95 -7.20 7.69
N GLY A 79 -0.33 -6.09 8.06
CA GLY A 79 1.11 -5.93 8.19
C GLY A 79 1.74 -5.26 6.97
N LYS A 80 2.99 -5.63 6.69
CA LYS A 80 3.78 -5.08 5.58
C LYS A 80 3.29 -5.66 4.25
N HIS A 81 2.46 -4.91 3.54
CA HIS A 81 1.79 -5.36 2.31
C HIS A 81 2.61 -5.09 1.05
N ILE A 82 3.25 -3.92 0.95
CA ILE A 82 4.21 -3.59 -0.11
C ILE A 82 5.52 -3.21 0.57
N ASP A 83 6.63 -3.79 0.11
CA ASP A 83 8.00 -3.43 0.50
C ASP A 83 8.90 -3.69 -0.70
N VAL A 84 9.13 -2.65 -1.50
CA VAL A 84 9.87 -2.76 -2.77
C VAL A 84 10.90 -1.63 -2.88
N PRO A 85 12.07 -1.90 -3.48
CA PRO A 85 13.08 -0.87 -3.70
C PRO A 85 12.58 0.20 -4.69
N LEU A 86 13.11 1.42 -4.54
CA LEU A 86 12.98 2.48 -5.52
C LEU A 86 14.18 2.40 -6.48
N ARG A 87 13.91 2.28 -7.77
CA ARG A 87 14.93 2.37 -8.84
C ARG A 87 14.63 3.61 -9.69
N GLY A 88 15.54 4.58 -9.68
CA GLY A 88 15.32 5.87 -10.37
C GLY A 88 14.08 6.62 -9.86
N GLY A 89 13.79 6.51 -8.55
CA GLY A 89 12.61 7.13 -7.93
C GLY A 89 11.29 6.37 -8.14
N ARG A 90 11.29 5.23 -8.84
CA ARG A 90 10.09 4.44 -9.12
C ARG A 90 10.09 3.13 -8.32
N PRO A 91 8.96 2.73 -7.71
CA PRO A 91 8.86 1.46 -7.01
C PRO A 91 8.87 0.28 -7.99
N GLU A 92 9.74 -0.69 -7.72
CA GLU A 92 9.89 -1.85 -8.60
C GLU A 92 8.64 -2.74 -8.61
N GLY A 93 8.09 -2.97 -9.81
CA GLY A 93 6.93 -3.86 -9.99
C GLY A 93 5.59 -3.29 -9.52
N ILE A 94 5.54 -2.02 -9.09
CA ILE A 94 4.32 -1.36 -8.61
C ILE A 94 3.95 -0.21 -9.55
N ALA A 95 2.74 -0.25 -10.10
CA ALA A 95 2.15 0.88 -10.80
C ALA A 95 1.56 1.86 -9.80
N VAL A 96 1.88 3.15 -9.94
CA VAL A 96 1.43 4.22 -9.04
C VAL A 96 0.58 5.23 -9.80
N ARG A 97 -0.60 5.54 -9.28
CA ARG A 97 -1.52 6.54 -9.85
C ARG A 97 -2.21 7.33 -8.74
N ALA A 98 -2.44 8.61 -8.95
CA ALA A 98 -3.37 9.38 -8.13
C ALA A 98 -4.73 9.44 -8.82
N GLU A 99 -5.82 9.42 -8.05
CA GLU A 99 -7.16 9.63 -8.58
C GLU A 99 -8.10 10.10 -7.46
N GLY A 100 -8.78 11.24 -7.64
CA GLY A 100 -9.82 11.71 -6.72
C GLY A 100 -9.40 11.76 -5.24
N GLY A 101 -8.18 12.25 -4.95
CA GLY A 101 -7.64 12.31 -3.59
C GLY A 101 -7.24 10.96 -3.00
N ARG A 102 -7.00 9.96 -3.86
CA ARG A 102 -6.47 8.64 -3.47
C ARG A 102 -5.19 8.33 -4.23
N ILE A 103 -4.28 7.64 -3.57
CA ILE A 103 -3.17 6.97 -4.21
C ILE A 103 -3.59 5.52 -4.48
N ILE A 104 -3.35 5.06 -5.70
CA ILE A 104 -3.64 3.71 -6.18
C ILE A 104 -2.31 3.04 -6.50
N LEU A 105 -2.05 1.91 -5.83
CA LEU A 105 -0.86 1.11 -5.98
C LEU A 105 -1.26 -0.25 -6.54
N GLY A 106 -0.99 -0.48 -7.82
CA GLY A 106 -1.38 -1.69 -8.55
C GLY A 106 -0.18 -2.60 -8.81
N TYR A 107 -0.33 -3.90 -8.63
CA TYR A 107 0.72 -4.86 -8.96
C TYR A 107 0.16 -6.25 -9.30
N ASP A 108 0.98 -7.01 -10.03
CA ASP A 108 0.74 -8.43 -10.30
C ASP A 108 1.50 -9.28 -9.28
N PRO A 109 0.80 -10.06 -8.42
CA PRO A 109 1.42 -10.95 -7.45
C PRO A 109 2.41 -11.95 -8.06
N ALA A 110 2.22 -12.35 -9.33
CA ALA A 110 3.11 -13.29 -10.02
C ALA A 110 4.56 -12.78 -10.13
N ARG A 111 4.75 -11.44 -10.08
CA ARG A 111 6.09 -10.81 -10.10
C ARG A 111 6.90 -11.08 -8.84
N PHE A 112 6.23 -11.39 -7.73
CA PHE A 112 6.87 -11.61 -6.42
C PHE A 112 6.78 -13.07 -5.97
N HIS A 113 5.75 -13.78 -6.43
CA HIS A 113 5.46 -15.17 -6.05
C HIS A 113 4.91 -15.92 -7.26
N PRO A 114 5.67 -16.85 -7.88
CA PRO A 114 5.28 -17.49 -9.15
C PRO A 114 4.05 -18.40 -9.03
N ASP A 115 3.68 -18.81 -7.82
CA ASP A 115 2.48 -19.58 -7.50
C ASP A 115 1.22 -18.72 -7.36
N ARG A 116 1.34 -17.39 -7.48
CA ARG A 116 0.24 -16.43 -7.39
C ARG A 116 -0.01 -15.76 -8.74
N SER A 117 -1.25 -15.36 -8.98
CA SER A 117 -1.60 -14.58 -10.17
C SER A 117 -2.80 -13.67 -9.94
N GLY A 118 -3.05 -12.77 -10.89
CA GLY A 118 -4.14 -11.81 -10.87
C GLY A 118 -3.63 -10.38 -10.72
N HIS A 119 -4.51 -9.47 -10.32
CA HIS A 119 -4.15 -8.07 -10.13
C HIS A 119 -4.64 -7.58 -8.78
N VAL A 120 -3.76 -6.92 -8.03
CA VAL A 120 -4.06 -6.35 -6.72
C VAL A 120 -3.86 -4.85 -6.78
N GLU A 121 -4.83 -4.10 -6.25
CA GLU A 121 -4.75 -2.66 -6.12
C GLU A 121 -5.00 -2.22 -4.68
N VAL A 122 -4.09 -1.43 -4.13
CA VAL A 122 -4.27 -0.78 -2.84
C VAL A 122 -4.69 0.66 -3.10
N HIS A 123 -5.86 1.02 -2.59
CA HIS A 123 -6.43 2.35 -2.69
C HIS A 123 -6.37 3.02 -1.32
N LEU A 124 -5.53 4.03 -1.14
CA LEU A 124 -5.42 4.78 0.12
C LEU A 124 -5.83 6.23 -0.11
N ARG A 125 -6.74 6.75 0.73
CA ARG A 125 -7.11 8.16 0.67
C ARG A 125 -6.06 9.00 1.38
N THR A 126 -5.54 10.00 0.69
CA THR A 126 -4.55 10.93 1.23
C THR A 126 -4.68 12.28 0.51
N PRO A 127 -4.62 13.42 1.24
CA PRO A 127 -4.64 14.74 0.61
C PRO A 127 -3.44 14.96 -0.32
N ASP A 128 -2.33 14.26 -0.09
CA ASP A 128 -1.08 14.38 -0.85
C ASP A 128 -1.00 13.43 -2.05
N ALA A 129 -2.11 12.84 -2.50
CA ALA A 129 -2.12 11.77 -3.52
C ALA A 129 -1.33 12.14 -4.78
N ALA A 130 -1.56 13.32 -5.35
CA ALA A 130 -0.87 13.79 -6.55
C ALA A 130 0.65 13.98 -6.31
N ARG A 131 1.03 14.52 -5.16
CA ARG A 131 2.42 14.70 -4.76
C ARG A 131 3.12 13.35 -4.60
N ILE A 132 2.47 12.40 -3.93
CA ILE A 132 2.99 11.04 -3.73
C ILE A 132 3.18 10.33 -5.07
N ALA A 133 2.20 10.42 -5.98
CA ALA A 133 2.32 9.85 -7.31
C ALA A 133 3.50 10.46 -8.07
N ALA A 134 3.65 11.80 -8.06
CA ALA A 134 4.78 12.47 -8.69
C ALA A 134 6.14 12.03 -8.12
N LEU A 135 6.26 11.90 -6.79
CA LEU A 135 7.47 11.42 -6.12
C LEU A 135 7.88 10.00 -6.55
N LEU A 136 6.90 9.17 -6.90
CA LEU A 136 7.09 7.77 -7.29
C LEU A 136 7.12 7.58 -8.82
N GLY A 137 7.13 8.66 -9.60
CA GLY A 137 7.08 8.63 -11.07
C GLY A 137 5.77 8.08 -11.63
N GLY A 138 4.69 8.12 -10.84
CA GLY A 138 3.33 7.77 -11.22
C GLY A 138 2.61 8.91 -11.95
N THR A 139 1.41 8.61 -12.43
CA THR A 139 0.56 9.60 -13.12
C THR A 139 -0.46 10.22 -12.17
N PRO A 140 -0.84 11.50 -12.37
CA PRO A 140 -1.94 12.13 -11.65
C PRO A 140 -3.31 11.61 -12.11
#